data_AF-A0A7J6FSC2-F1
#
_entry.id   AF-A0A7J6FSC2-F1
#
_cell.length_a   1.000
_cell.length_b   1.000
_cell.length_c   1.000
_cell.angle_alpha   90.00
_cell.angle_beta   90.00
_cell.angle_gamma   90.00
#
_symmetry.space_group_name_H-M   'P 1'
#
loop_
_entity.id
_entity.type
_entity.pdbx_description
1 polymer ?
#
loop_
_entity_poly.entity_id
_entity_poly.type
_entity_poly.pdbx_seq_one_letter_code
_entity_poly.pdbx_strand_id
1 'polypeptide(L)'
;MGGGFALRSAFDSKSGRLIMLLLLVMVASFYAGVGNSSSTNHSLFTNKVALSYRRTPTEIPDSGLDVCPLTFNEYIPCHNVTYVKQLQNLDLSRREELERHCPPLDKRLFCLVPPPEDYKIPIRWPTSRDYVWRSNVNHTHLAEVKGGQNWVHDKGEVWWFPGGGTHFKHGAPEYIQRLGDMITNETGNLQSAGVSQVLDVGCGVASFSAYLLPLDIQTMSFAPKDGHENQIQFALERGISAMISAIATKQLPYPSSSFEMVHCSRCRVDWHENDGILLKEVNRLLRTNGFFVYSAPPAYRKDKNYPAIWEKLVNITSAMCWKLIAQKVQTAIWKKVDDQSCLMRNADDNILDICDSVDDSAASWNTPLRNCVQVKGAQTHPQELPSRPERLSVYSQSLSRIGISQEQFASDTAFWQEQISKYWRLMNVNETEVRNVMDMNAFCGGFAVALTASPVWVMNIVPASMKNTLSAIYDRGLVGAFHDWCEPFSTYPRTYDMLHANHLFSHYKNRGEGCTLEDIMLEMDRIARPQGFIIIRDEEAITSRIQALAPKFLWDVESHVLENQEKKKESVLICRKKFWAIL
;
A
#
# COMPACT_ATOMS: atom_id res chain seq x y z
N MET A 1 26.47 57.69 -59.40
CA MET A 1 26.04 56.48 -58.67
C MET A 1 26.60 56.62 -57.26
N GLY A 2 25.85 57.15 -56.29
CA GLY A 2 24.85 56.46 -55.47
C GLY A 2 25.42 56.40 -54.04
N GLY A 3 25.06 57.31 -53.13
CA GLY A 3 24.01 57.13 -52.10
C GLY A 3 24.54 56.26 -50.95
N GLY A 4 24.76 56.66 -49.70
CA GLY A 4 24.18 57.73 -48.86
C GLY A 4 23.27 57.07 -47.81
N PHE A 5 23.62 57.11 -46.52
CA PHE A 5 22.66 57.14 -45.39
C PHE A 5 23.35 57.57 -44.09
N ALA A 6 22.77 58.60 -43.46
CA ALA A 6 23.17 59.18 -42.18
C ALA A 6 22.12 58.83 -41.12
N LEU A 7 22.59 58.52 -39.91
CA LEU A 7 21.77 58.38 -38.70
C LEU A 7 21.19 59.75 -38.29
N ARG A 8 19.88 59.79 -38.03
CA ARG A 8 19.27 60.81 -37.15
C ARG A 8 18.23 60.19 -36.25
N SER A 9 18.38 60.47 -34.96
CA SER A 9 17.44 60.14 -33.89
C SER A 9 16.23 61.06 -33.94
N ALA A 10 15.03 60.52 -33.78
CA ALA A 10 13.82 61.28 -33.49
C ALA A 10 12.97 60.49 -32.48
N PHE A 11 13.20 60.72 -31.19
CA PHE A 11 12.19 60.44 -30.18
C PHE A 11 11.39 61.73 -29.97
N ASP A 12 10.20 61.79 -30.57
CA ASP A 12 9.27 62.90 -30.41
C ASP A 12 8.66 62.85 -28.99
N SER A 13 8.83 63.96 -28.26
CA SER A 13 8.34 64.20 -26.89
C SER A 13 6.83 63.99 -26.75
N LYS A 14 6.06 64.13 -27.84
CA LYS A 14 4.62 63.86 -27.85
C LYS A 14 4.29 62.36 -27.79
N SER A 15 5.08 61.51 -28.44
CA SER A 15 4.89 60.06 -28.43
C SER A 15 5.23 59.44 -27.08
N GLY A 16 6.25 59.96 -26.39
CA GLY A 16 6.59 59.52 -25.03
C GLY A 16 5.53 59.83 -23.98
N ARG A 17 4.84 60.97 -24.10
CA ARG A 17 3.73 61.34 -23.20
C ARG A 17 2.49 60.48 -23.41
N LEU A 18 2.18 60.11 -24.65
CA LEU A 18 1.04 59.23 -24.95
C LEU A 18 1.26 57.81 -24.42
N ILE A 19 2.49 57.29 -24.52
CA ILE A 19 2.87 55.97 -24.00
C ILE A 19 2.80 55.95 -22.47
N MET A 20 3.25 57.01 -21.78
CA MET A 20 3.12 57.13 -20.32
C MET A 20 1.67 57.24 -19.84
N LEU A 21 0.80 57.95 -20.58
CA LEU A 21 -0.63 58.02 -20.28
C LEU A 21 -1.33 56.66 -20.47
N LEU A 22 -0.98 55.92 -21.52
CA LEU A 22 -1.50 54.55 -21.73
C LEU A 22 -1.02 53.57 -20.65
N LEU A 23 0.24 53.68 -20.21
CA LEU A 23 0.77 52.90 -19.09
C LEU A 23 0.07 53.24 -17.76
N LEU A 24 -0.19 54.52 -17.49
CA LEU A 24 -0.92 54.95 -16.29
C LEU A 24 -2.38 54.51 -16.30
N VAL A 25 -3.06 54.52 -17.46
CA VAL A 25 -4.44 54.01 -17.59
C VAL A 25 -4.48 52.49 -17.47
N MET A 26 -3.48 51.76 -17.97
CA MET A 26 -3.38 50.30 -17.79
C MET A 26 -3.10 49.91 -16.33
N VAL A 27 -2.24 50.67 -15.63
CA VAL A 27 -1.99 50.46 -14.19
C VAL A 27 -3.23 50.82 -13.37
N ALA A 28 -3.93 51.93 -13.69
CA ALA A 28 -5.17 52.30 -13.02
C ALA A 28 -6.30 51.28 -13.27
N SER A 29 -6.36 50.66 -14.46
CA SER A 29 -7.30 49.57 -14.78
C SER A 29 -6.96 48.27 -14.06
N PHE A 30 -5.68 48.01 -13.80
CA PHE A 30 -5.22 46.89 -12.98
C PHE A 30 -5.61 47.06 -11.49
N TYR A 31 -5.62 48.30 -10.98
CA TYR A 31 -6.04 48.59 -9.61
C TYR A 31 -7.56 48.85 -9.44
N ALA A 32 -8.28 49.24 -10.49
CA ALA A 32 -9.74 49.45 -10.46
C ALA A 32 -10.56 48.18 -10.76
N GLY A 33 -9.90 47.09 -11.19
CA GLY A 33 -10.51 45.77 -11.41
C GLY A 33 -10.63 44.89 -10.15
N VAL A 34 -10.24 45.38 -8.97
CA VAL A 34 -10.42 44.69 -7.69
C VAL A 34 -11.80 45.03 -7.12
N GLY A 35 -12.84 44.64 -7.86
CA GLY A 35 -14.23 44.75 -7.45
C GLY A 35 -14.86 43.36 -7.38
N ASN A 36 -15.23 42.95 -6.17
CA ASN A 36 -15.90 41.69 -5.81
C ASN A 36 -15.09 40.40 -5.97
N SER A 37 -14.04 40.26 -5.15
CA SER A 37 -13.82 38.96 -4.51
C SER A 37 -14.92 38.77 -3.47
N SER A 38 -15.84 37.83 -3.71
CA SER A 38 -16.64 37.27 -2.62
C SER A 38 -15.66 36.79 -1.56
N SER A 39 -15.65 37.43 -0.39
CA SER A 39 -14.96 36.92 0.78
C SER A 39 -15.62 35.59 1.11
N THR A 40 -15.07 34.49 0.60
CA THR A 40 -15.26 33.19 1.21
C THR A 40 -14.71 33.35 2.61
N ASN A 41 -15.60 33.49 3.60
CA ASN A 41 -15.25 33.34 5.01
C ASN A 41 -14.62 31.95 5.14
N HIS A 42 -13.31 31.83 4.98
CA HIS A 42 -12.59 30.66 5.41
C HIS A 42 -12.78 30.63 6.92
N SER A 43 -13.70 29.80 7.38
CA SER A 43 -13.89 29.49 8.80
C SER A 43 -12.53 29.05 9.34
N LEU A 44 -11.86 29.95 10.06
CA LEU A 44 -10.56 29.68 10.65
C LEU A 44 -10.82 28.76 11.85
N PHE A 45 -10.66 27.45 11.66
CA PHE A 45 -10.78 26.50 12.75
C PHE A 45 -9.59 26.68 13.71
N THR A 46 -9.90 26.69 15.00
CA THR A 46 -8.92 26.84 16.09
C THR A 46 -8.73 25.50 16.77
N ASN A 47 -8.32 24.50 15.97
CA ASN A 47 -8.12 23.13 16.44
C ASN A 47 -7.17 23.15 17.65
N LYS A 48 -7.63 22.60 18.78
CA LYS A 48 -6.85 22.58 20.00
C LYS A 48 -5.89 21.40 19.97
N VAL A 49 -4.69 21.59 20.51
CA VAL A 49 -3.76 20.49 20.74
C VAL A 49 -4.15 19.80 22.03
N ALA A 50 -4.86 18.68 21.93
CA ALA A 50 -5.35 17.92 23.07
C ALA A 50 -5.61 16.46 22.68
N LEU A 51 -5.52 15.55 23.65
CA LEU A 51 -6.02 14.20 23.46
C LEU A 51 -7.54 14.19 23.59
N SER A 52 -8.19 13.69 22.56
CA SER A 52 -9.60 13.32 22.57
C SER A 52 -9.73 11.82 22.29
N TYR A 53 -10.79 11.23 22.81
CA TYR A 53 -11.11 9.82 22.66
C TYR A 53 -12.49 9.68 22.04
N ARG A 54 -12.70 8.56 21.38
CA ARG A 54 -13.96 8.23 20.72
C ARG A 54 -15.09 8.09 21.75
N ARG A 55 -16.21 8.80 21.53
CA ARG A 55 -17.41 8.80 22.41
C ARG A 55 -18.67 8.37 21.68
N THR A 56 -19.64 7.79 22.36
CA THR A 56 -20.95 7.47 21.76
C THR A 56 -22.03 8.35 22.39
N PRO A 57 -22.72 9.25 21.63
CA PRO A 57 -22.61 9.46 20.19
C PRO A 57 -21.33 10.19 19.77
N THR A 58 -20.96 10.08 18.48
CA THR A 58 -19.81 10.78 17.92
C THR A 58 -20.13 12.20 17.56
N GLU A 59 -19.38 13.11 18.15
CA GLU A 59 -19.57 14.55 18.01
C GLU A 59 -18.26 15.18 17.54
N ILE A 60 -18.35 16.02 16.51
CA ILE A 60 -17.23 16.82 16.02
C ILE A 60 -17.43 18.25 16.51
N PRO A 61 -16.49 18.80 17.32
CA PRO A 61 -16.61 20.16 17.83
C PRO A 61 -16.81 21.19 16.71
N ASP A 62 -17.54 22.27 16.99
CA ASP A 62 -17.71 23.36 16.01
C ASP A 62 -16.39 24.08 15.71
N SER A 63 -15.44 24.04 16.64
CA SER A 63 -14.07 24.55 16.46
C SER A 63 -13.18 23.68 15.57
N GLY A 64 -13.66 22.53 15.07
CA GLY A 64 -12.87 21.53 14.37
C GLY A 64 -12.38 20.40 15.29
N LEU A 65 -11.89 19.31 14.69
CA LEU A 65 -11.37 18.17 15.45
C LEU A 65 -10.08 18.53 16.18
N ASP A 66 -9.90 18.07 17.41
CA ASP A 66 -8.64 18.30 18.13
C ASP A 66 -7.45 17.69 17.38
N VAL A 67 -6.25 18.26 17.58
CA VAL A 67 -4.98 17.74 17.08
C VAL A 67 -4.29 16.99 18.21
N CYS A 68 -3.86 15.76 17.96
CA CYS A 68 -3.13 14.99 18.96
C CYS A 68 -1.80 15.69 19.30
N PRO A 69 -1.27 15.56 20.53
CA PRO A 69 0.07 16.05 20.85
C PRO A 69 1.14 15.47 19.91
N LEU A 70 2.22 16.23 19.69
CA LEU A 70 3.30 15.86 18.75
C LEU A 70 3.91 14.47 19.02
N THR A 71 3.89 14.00 20.27
CA THR A 71 4.35 12.64 20.65
C THR A 71 3.56 11.52 19.95
N PHE A 72 2.41 11.81 19.37
CA PHE A 72 1.57 10.87 18.62
C PHE A 72 1.78 10.94 17.10
N ASN A 73 2.80 11.67 16.60
CA ASN A 73 3.00 11.84 15.16
C ASN A 73 3.22 10.51 14.39
N GLU A 74 3.64 9.43 15.06
CA GLU A 74 3.76 8.07 14.50
C GLU A 74 2.72 7.08 15.06
N TYR A 75 1.59 7.59 15.54
CA TYR A 75 0.55 6.77 16.14
C TYR A 75 -0.09 5.82 15.12
N ILE A 76 0.06 4.52 15.37
CA ILE A 76 -0.56 3.44 14.61
C ILE A 76 -1.44 2.66 15.59
N PRO A 77 -2.77 2.88 15.58
CA PRO A 77 -3.64 2.42 16.67
C PRO A 77 -3.53 0.92 16.96
N CYS A 78 -3.57 0.09 15.91
CA CYS A 78 -3.59 -1.36 16.04
C CYS A 78 -2.21 -2.02 16.16
N HIS A 79 -1.14 -1.22 16.18
CA HIS A 79 0.24 -1.65 16.40
C HIS A 79 0.85 -0.86 17.57
N ASN A 80 0.01 -0.45 18.52
CA ASN A 80 0.44 0.32 19.68
C ASN A 80 1.05 -0.61 20.73
N VAL A 81 2.37 -0.55 20.89
CA VAL A 81 3.13 -1.41 21.82
C VAL A 81 2.65 -1.27 23.26
N THR A 82 2.26 -0.07 23.70
CA THR A 82 1.75 0.17 25.06
C THR A 82 0.42 -0.54 25.27
N TYR A 83 -0.48 -0.51 24.29
CA TYR A 83 -1.76 -1.23 24.33
C TYR A 83 -1.54 -2.75 24.29
N VAL A 84 -0.70 -3.25 23.37
CA VAL A 84 -0.41 -4.69 23.23
C VAL A 84 0.14 -5.28 24.53
N LYS A 85 1.01 -4.55 25.24
CA LYS A 85 1.55 -4.97 26.55
C LYS A 85 0.50 -5.11 27.65
N GLN A 86 -0.68 -4.50 27.49
CA GLN A 86 -1.78 -4.61 28.46
C GLN A 86 -2.72 -5.79 28.17
N LEU A 87 -2.60 -6.41 26.99
CA LEU A 87 -3.43 -7.54 26.61
C LEU A 87 -3.01 -8.78 27.40
N GLN A 88 -4.02 -9.52 27.86
CA GLN A 88 -3.83 -10.80 28.51
C GLN A 88 -4.02 -11.92 27.49
N ASN A 89 -3.41 -13.08 27.73
CA ASN A 89 -3.60 -14.31 26.93
C ASN A 89 -3.07 -14.27 25.49
N LEU A 90 -2.08 -13.43 25.19
CA LEU A 90 -1.34 -13.51 23.93
C LEU A 90 -0.42 -14.74 23.90
N ASP A 91 -0.40 -15.47 22.80
CA ASP A 91 0.56 -16.54 22.55
C ASP A 91 1.92 -15.94 22.12
N LEU A 92 2.72 -15.57 23.12
CA LEU A 92 4.07 -15.04 22.93
C LEU A 92 5.03 -16.07 22.31
N SER A 93 4.74 -17.38 22.42
CA SER A 93 5.56 -18.41 21.79
C SER A 93 5.40 -18.38 20.27
N ARG A 94 4.21 -18.00 19.80
CA ARG A 94 3.89 -17.80 18.38
C ARG A 94 4.06 -16.36 17.91
N ARG A 95 4.58 -15.48 18.77
CA ARG A 95 4.81 -14.06 18.47
C ARG A 95 3.53 -13.28 18.16
N GLU A 96 2.41 -13.65 18.78
CA GLU A 96 1.12 -13.00 18.59
C GLU A 96 1.16 -11.50 18.94
N GLU A 97 2.09 -11.06 19.80
CA GLU A 97 2.29 -9.65 20.13
C GLU A 97 2.75 -8.77 18.95
N LEU A 98 3.25 -9.39 17.87
CA LEU A 98 3.61 -8.68 16.64
C LEU A 98 2.43 -8.49 15.68
N GLU A 99 1.33 -9.19 15.92
CA GLU A 99 0.12 -9.04 15.12
C GLU A 99 -0.59 -7.73 15.43
N ARG A 100 -1.56 -7.43 14.57
CA ARG A 100 -2.47 -6.31 14.74
C ARG A 100 -3.41 -6.56 15.92
N HIS A 101 -3.41 -5.64 16.88
CA HIS A 101 -4.34 -5.61 18.01
C HIS A 101 -4.93 -4.21 18.17
N CYS A 102 -6.18 -4.03 17.77
CA CYS A 102 -6.85 -2.73 17.83
C CYS A 102 -7.46 -2.47 19.21
N PRO A 103 -7.32 -1.24 19.77
CA PRO A 103 -8.09 -0.82 20.93
C PRO A 103 -9.61 -0.88 20.67
N PRO A 104 -10.43 -1.16 21.69
CA PRO A 104 -11.88 -1.00 21.60
C PRO A 104 -12.23 0.47 21.33
N LEU A 105 -13.40 0.73 20.76
CA LEU A 105 -13.79 2.05 20.25
C LEU A 105 -13.54 3.15 21.27
N ASP A 106 -14.03 3.02 22.51
CA ASP A 106 -13.90 3.98 23.61
C ASP A 106 -12.45 4.34 23.99
N LYS A 107 -11.48 3.46 23.70
CA LYS A 107 -10.05 3.69 23.94
C LYS A 107 -9.31 4.24 22.73
N ARG A 108 -9.97 4.37 21.58
CA ARG A 108 -9.34 4.94 20.36
C ARG A 108 -9.26 6.45 20.48
N LEU A 109 -8.11 6.99 20.12
CA LEU A 109 -7.93 8.43 19.94
C LEU A 109 -8.83 8.94 18.83
N PHE A 110 -9.34 10.16 19.03
CA PHE A 110 -10.25 10.82 18.10
C PHE A 110 -9.79 12.25 17.77
N CYS A 111 -8.49 12.37 17.49
CA CYS A 111 -7.79 13.61 17.15
C CYS A 111 -6.95 13.43 15.88
N LEU A 112 -6.69 14.52 15.17
CA LEU A 112 -5.85 14.54 13.97
C LEU A 112 -4.39 14.28 14.35
N VAL A 113 -3.74 13.32 13.68
CA VAL A 113 -2.33 12.99 13.95
C VAL A 113 -1.42 14.06 13.31
N PRO A 114 -0.61 14.80 14.10
CA PRO A 114 0.23 15.86 13.56
C PRO A 114 1.38 15.30 12.71
N PRO A 115 1.85 16.04 11.69
CA PRO A 115 3.15 15.76 11.09
C PRO A 115 4.28 15.99 12.12
N PRO A 116 5.45 15.34 11.96
CA PRO A 116 6.61 15.61 12.80
C PRO A 116 7.12 17.05 12.62
N GLU A 117 7.96 17.50 13.55
CA GLU A 117 8.72 18.75 13.40
C GLU A 117 9.52 18.75 12.09
N ASP A 118 9.53 19.90 11.41
CA ASP A 118 10.21 20.09 10.12
C ASP A 118 9.80 19.10 9.02
N TYR A 119 8.59 18.53 9.09
CA TYR A 119 8.06 17.68 8.02
C TYR A 119 8.12 18.42 6.67
N LYS A 120 8.60 17.72 5.65
CA LYS A 120 8.68 18.22 4.28
C LYS A 120 7.74 17.41 3.40
N ILE A 121 7.21 18.07 2.35
CA ILE A 121 6.52 17.33 1.29
C ILE A 121 7.49 16.28 0.71
N PRO A 122 7.07 15.01 0.57
CA PRO A 122 7.93 13.92 0.12
C PRO A 122 8.63 14.20 -1.22
N ILE A 123 9.86 13.71 -1.34
CA ILE A 123 10.62 13.79 -2.60
C ILE A 123 9.81 13.10 -3.71
N ARG A 124 9.76 13.69 -4.90
CA ARG A 124 8.96 13.16 -6.01
C ARG A 124 9.61 11.91 -6.61
N TRP A 125 8.76 11.02 -7.12
CA TRP A 125 9.20 9.83 -7.85
C TRP A 125 9.88 10.25 -9.18
N PRO A 126 10.95 9.57 -9.64
CA PRO A 126 11.58 8.37 -9.08
C PRO A 126 12.67 8.62 -8.04
N THR A 127 13.04 9.87 -7.76
CA THR A 127 14.11 10.21 -6.82
C THR A 127 13.84 9.70 -5.40
N SER A 128 12.57 9.66 -4.99
CA SER A 128 12.18 9.11 -3.69
C SER A 128 12.56 7.65 -3.47
N ARG A 129 12.74 6.87 -4.54
CA ARG A 129 13.22 5.49 -4.43
C ARG A 129 14.52 5.40 -3.63
N ASP A 130 15.41 6.38 -3.80
CA ASP A 130 16.77 6.35 -3.25
C ASP A 130 17.01 7.42 -2.18
N TYR A 131 16.12 8.42 -2.05
CA TYR A 131 16.27 9.54 -1.12
C TYR A 131 14.97 9.85 -0.38
N VAL A 132 15.05 10.02 0.94
CA VAL A 132 13.92 10.44 1.79
C VAL A 132 14.38 11.54 2.73
N TRP A 133 13.54 12.52 3.02
CA TRP A 133 13.85 13.56 4.02
C TRP A 133 14.05 12.95 5.42
N ARG A 134 15.13 13.33 6.11
CA ARG A 134 15.37 12.83 7.46
C ARG A 134 14.30 13.29 8.46
N SER A 135 13.81 14.51 8.32
CA SER A 135 12.74 15.05 9.18
C SER A 135 11.41 14.29 9.06
N ASN A 136 11.15 13.62 7.93
CA ASN A 136 9.93 12.82 7.75
C ASN A 136 10.01 11.46 8.46
N VAL A 137 11.22 10.94 8.67
CA VAL A 137 11.48 9.64 9.32
C VAL A 137 12.73 9.80 10.21
N ASN A 138 12.55 10.43 11.37
CA ASN A 138 13.66 10.82 12.24
C ASN A 138 14.12 9.68 13.16
N HIS A 139 14.62 8.59 12.55
CA HIS A 139 15.04 7.37 13.26
C HIS A 139 16.49 7.03 12.94
N THR A 140 17.43 7.56 13.73
CA THR A 140 18.87 7.36 13.52
C THR A 140 19.31 5.94 13.90
N HIS A 141 18.61 5.27 14.82
CA HIS A 141 18.96 3.96 15.33
C HIS A 141 19.10 2.90 14.22
N LEU A 142 18.23 2.92 13.20
CA LEU A 142 18.33 1.99 12.07
C LEU A 142 19.63 2.20 11.28
N ALA A 143 20.01 3.45 11.01
CA ALA A 143 21.25 3.78 10.31
C ALA A 143 22.50 3.39 11.12
N GLU A 144 22.46 3.56 12.44
CA GLU A 144 23.55 3.16 13.34
C GLU A 144 23.76 1.64 13.37
N VAL A 145 22.67 0.87 13.49
CA VAL A 145 22.72 -0.60 13.64
C VAL A 145 22.87 -1.33 12.29
N LYS A 146 22.38 -0.73 11.19
CA LYS A 146 22.35 -1.37 9.85
C LYS A 146 23.22 -0.67 8.81
N GLY A 147 23.94 0.40 9.15
CA GLY A 147 24.82 1.13 8.22
C GLY A 147 25.88 0.23 7.57
N GLY A 148 26.44 -0.75 8.30
CA GLY A 148 27.40 -1.73 7.76
C GLY A 148 26.83 -2.77 6.79
N GLN A 149 25.52 -2.75 6.53
CA GLN A 149 24.84 -3.62 5.58
C GLN A 149 24.35 -2.87 4.33
N ASN A 150 24.69 -1.57 4.20
CA ASN A 150 24.27 -0.67 3.13
C ASN A 150 22.74 -0.59 2.97
N TRP A 151 21.99 -0.63 4.07
CA TRP A 151 20.53 -0.48 4.03
C TRP A 151 20.13 0.98 3.83
N VAL A 152 20.74 1.88 4.61
CA VAL A 152 20.45 3.31 4.65
C VAL A 152 21.67 4.05 5.17
N HIS A 153 21.93 5.24 4.65
CA HIS A 153 23.02 6.12 5.09
C HIS A 153 22.50 7.55 5.31
N ASP A 154 23.06 8.23 6.30
CA ASP A 154 22.86 9.67 6.48
C ASP A 154 23.61 10.45 5.38
N LYS A 155 22.93 11.36 4.69
CA LYS A 155 23.50 12.34 3.76
C LYS A 155 22.95 13.74 3.99
N GLY A 156 23.14 14.30 5.19
CA GLY A 156 22.88 15.72 5.43
C GLY A 156 21.41 15.99 5.70
N GLU A 157 20.57 16.33 4.72
CA GLU A 157 19.11 16.50 4.97
C GLU A 157 18.29 15.26 4.61
N VAL A 158 18.92 14.27 3.98
CA VAL A 158 18.25 13.09 3.43
C VAL A 158 18.87 11.79 3.92
N TRP A 159 18.04 10.76 4.03
CA TRP A 159 18.44 9.37 4.04
C TRP A 159 18.70 8.90 2.61
N TRP A 160 19.80 8.19 2.40
CA TRP A 160 20.15 7.59 1.11
C TRP A 160 20.09 6.06 1.17
N PHE A 161 19.40 5.46 0.19
CA PHE A 161 19.20 4.01 0.07
C PHE A 161 19.97 3.48 -1.16
N PRO A 162 21.11 2.80 -0.98
CA PRO A 162 21.93 2.33 -2.10
C PRO A 162 21.44 0.98 -2.68
N GLY A 163 20.31 0.47 -2.18
CA GLY A 163 19.76 -0.83 -2.59
C GLY A 163 20.41 -2.04 -1.93
N GLY A 164 21.22 -1.85 -0.89
CA GLY A 164 21.83 -2.94 -0.14
C GLY A 164 20.87 -3.66 0.80
N GLY A 165 21.31 -4.83 1.27
CA GLY A 165 20.58 -5.72 2.16
C GLY A 165 21.53 -6.71 2.83
N THR A 166 21.05 -7.46 3.83
CA THR A 166 21.93 -8.37 4.60
C THR A 166 22.64 -9.40 3.73
N HIS A 167 21.92 -9.98 2.75
CA HIS A 167 22.43 -10.99 1.80
C HIS A 167 22.77 -10.43 0.42
N PHE A 168 22.65 -9.11 0.25
CA PHE A 168 22.92 -8.41 -1.02
C PHE A 168 23.55 -7.05 -0.73
N LYS A 169 24.65 -7.06 0.04
CA LYS A 169 25.33 -5.85 0.52
C LYS A 169 25.84 -4.95 -0.62
N HIS A 170 26.15 -5.54 -1.77
CA HIS A 170 26.63 -4.85 -2.97
C HIS A 170 25.50 -4.40 -3.91
N GLY A 171 24.24 -4.61 -3.52
CA GLY A 171 23.05 -4.13 -4.23
C GLY A 171 22.08 -5.24 -4.59
N ALA A 172 20.79 -4.91 -4.59
CA ALA A 172 19.69 -5.79 -4.99
C ALA A 172 19.79 -6.31 -6.45
N PRO A 173 20.29 -5.55 -7.46
CA PRO A 173 20.34 -6.04 -8.85
C PRO A 173 21.08 -7.37 -9.04
N GLU A 174 22.28 -7.50 -8.46
CA GLU A 174 23.08 -8.72 -8.57
C GLU A 174 22.36 -9.92 -7.91
N TYR A 175 21.70 -9.67 -6.78
CA TYR A 175 20.92 -10.68 -6.09
C TYR A 175 19.69 -11.11 -6.90
N ILE A 176 18.93 -10.17 -7.45
CA ILE A 176 17.76 -10.44 -8.30
C ILE A 176 18.17 -11.25 -9.53
N GLN A 177 19.25 -10.86 -10.21
CA GLN A 177 19.79 -11.60 -11.35
C GLN A 177 20.16 -13.03 -10.95
N ARG A 178 20.88 -13.20 -9.84
CA ARG A 178 21.26 -14.52 -9.32
C ARG A 178 20.03 -15.39 -9.01
N LEU A 179 18.96 -14.81 -8.45
CA LEU A 179 17.71 -15.57 -8.23
C LEU A 179 17.12 -16.06 -9.55
N GLY A 180 17.10 -15.20 -10.59
CA GLY A 180 16.71 -15.58 -11.94
C GLY A 180 17.50 -16.78 -12.44
N ASP A 181 18.84 -16.67 -12.45
CA ASP A 181 19.74 -17.73 -12.93
C ASP A 181 19.59 -19.04 -12.14
N MET A 182 19.34 -18.95 -10.82
CA MET A 182 19.11 -20.12 -9.98
C MET A 182 17.80 -20.85 -10.30
N ILE A 183 16.77 -20.12 -10.77
CA ILE A 183 15.46 -20.68 -11.08
C ILE A 183 15.43 -21.26 -12.50
N THR A 184 15.99 -20.54 -13.48
CA THR A 184 16.02 -20.96 -14.90
C THR A 184 17.13 -21.98 -15.18
N ASN A 185 18.14 -22.07 -14.31
CA ASN A 185 19.35 -22.89 -14.50
C ASN A 185 20.17 -22.50 -15.74
N GLU A 186 20.01 -21.27 -16.21
CA GLU A 186 20.70 -20.62 -17.33
C GLU A 186 20.69 -19.09 -17.11
N THR A 187 21.30 -18.29 -18.00
CA THR A 187 21.24 -16.82 -17.89
C THR A 187 19.80 -16.34 -18.08
N GLY A 188 19.11 -16.02 -16.99
CA GLY A 188 17.68 -15.69 -16.99
C GLY A 188 17.35 -14.63 -15.95
N ASN A 189 16.11 -14.14 -15.95
CA ASN A 189 15.63 -13.22 -14.94
C ASN A 189 14.33 -13.76 -14.30
N LEU A 190 13.84 -13.06 -13.28
CA LEU A 190 12.61 -13.49 -12.59
C LEU A 190 11.39 -13.47 -13.52
N GLN A 191 11.31 -12.55 -14.48
CA GLN A 191 10.20 -12.51 -15.44
C GLN A 191 10.21 -13.74 -16.37
N SER A 192 11.37 -14.14 -16.88
CA SER A 192 11.50 -15.35 -17.71
C SER A 192 11.20 -16.63 -16.91
N ALA A 193 11.33 -16.59 -15.59
CA ALA A 193 10.89 -17.65 -14.68
C ALA A 193 9.37 -17.63 -14.38
N GLY A 194 8.61 -16.72 -14.98
CA GLY A 194 7.17 -16.58 -14.78
C GLY A 194 6.78 -15.78 -13.52
N VAL A 195 7.70 -15.04 -12.92
CA VAL A 195 7.42 -14.26 -11.69
C VAL A 195 6.91 -12.88 -12.06
N SER A 196 5.69 -12.56 -11.65
CA SER A 196 5.08 -11.23 -11.84
C SER A 196 4.66 -10.58 -10.52
N GLN A 197 4.38 -11.37 -9.49
CA GLN A 197 3.95 -10.93 -8.17
C GLN A 197 4.77 -11.62 -7.07
N VAL A 198 5.31 -10.81 -6.17
CA VAL A 198 6.16 -11.27 -5.06
C VAL A 198 5.59 -10.82 -3.71
N LEU A 199 5.58 -11.72 -2.75
CA LEU A 199 5.40 -11.38 -1.34
C LEU A 199 6.77 -11.31 -0.67
N ASP A 200 7.18 -10.12 -0.23
CA ASP A 200 8.48 -9.91 0.42
C ASP A 200 8.33 -9.86 1.95
N VAL A 201 8.66 -10.97 2.60
CA VAL A 201 8.48 -11.20 4.04
C VAL A 201 9.68 -10.67 4.81
N GLY A 202 9.43 -9.83 5.82
CA GLY A 202 10.49 -9.21 6.61
C GLY A 202 11.38 -8.32 5.75
N CYS A 203 10.76 -7.52 4.87
CA CYS A 203 11.40 -6.81 3.77
C CYS A 203 12.43 -5.73 4.16
N GLY A 204 12.53 -5.38 5.45
CA GLY A 204 13.35 -4.27 5.88
C GLY A 204 12.83 -2.96 5.31
N VAL A 205 13.73 -2.18 4.70
CA VAL A 205 13.40 -0.94 3.99
C VAL A 205 12.85 -1.18 2.57
N ALA A 206 12.52 -2.44 2.21
CA ALA A 206 12.02 -2.87 0.90
C ALA A 206 12.98 -2.62 -0.28
N SER A 207 14.29 -2.74 -0.04
CA SER A 207 15.31 -2.63 -1.10
C SER A 207 15.13 -3.69 -2.19
N PHE A 208 14.74 -4.91 -1.86
CA PHE A 208 14.48 -5.94 -2.87
C PHE A 208 13.33 -5.52 -3.80
N SER A 209 12.18 -5.18 -3.23
CA SER A 209 11.01 -4.68 -3.95
C SER A 209 11.29 -3.45 -4.81
N ALA A 210 12.07 -2.49 -4.31
CA ALA A 210 12.41 -1.26 -5.04
C ALA A 210 13.14 -1.51 -6.37
N TYR A 211 13.91 -2.59 -6.44
CA TYR A 211 14.68 -2.95 -7.64
C TYR A 211 13.97 -4.01 -8.51
N LEU A 212 12.80 -4.51 -8.07
CA LEU A 212 11.88 -5.28 -8.91
C LEU A 212 10.95 -4.39 -9.75
N LEU A 213 10.70 -3.14 -9.32
CA LEU A 213 9.83 -2.20 -10.04
C LEU A 213 10.25 -1.96 -11.50
N PRO A 214 11.54 -1.76 -11.85
CA PRO A 214 11.96 -1.62 -13.25
C PRO A 214 11.76 -2.88 -14.10
N LEU A 215 11.53 -4.03 -13.47
CA LEU A 215 11.22 -5.30 -14.12
C LEU A 215 9.71 -5.56 -14.21
N ASP A 216 8.87 -4.55 -13.95
CA ASP A 216 7.40 -4.68 -13.89
C ASP A 216 6.90 -5.81 -12.96
N ILE A 217 7.69 -6.17 -11.95
CA ILE A 217 7.31 -7.16 -10.95
C ILE A 217 6.66 -6.45 -9.77
N GLN A 218 5.38 -6.75 -9.54
CA GLN A 218 4.62 -6.20 -8.42
C GLN A 218 5.02 -6.88 -7.13
N THR A 219 5.21 -6.11 -6.08
CA THR A 219 5.61 -6.66 -4.78
C THR A 219 4.66 -6.19 -3.70
N MET A 220 4.30 -7.08 -2.78
CA MET A 220 3.72 -6.71 -1.51
C MET A 220 4.77 -6.97 -0.43
N SER A 221 5.36 -5.91 0.11
CA SER A 221 6.38 -6.02 1.14
C SER A 221 5.75 -5.88 2.53
N PHE A 222 6.13 -6.71 3.49
CA PHE A 222 5.66 -6.50 4.86
C PHE A 222 6.68 -6.88 5.91
N ALA A 223 6.56 -6.25 7.07
CA ALA A 223 7.30 -6.55 8.27
C ALA A 223 6.47 -6.11 9.49
N PRO A 224 6.67 -6.75 10.66
CA PRO A 224 6.03 -6.31 11.88
C PRO A 224 6.60 -4.95 12.31
N LYS A 225 5.84 -4.23 13.15
CA LYS A 225 6.40 -3.10 13.89
C LYS A 225 7.25 -3.67 15.04
N ASP A 226 8.55 -3.84 14.79
CA ASP A 226 9.50 -4.38 15.76
C ASP A 226 10.38 -3.29 16.40
N GLY A 227 11.22 -3.69 17.37
CA GLY A 227 12.14 -2.79 18.07
C GLY A 227 13.28 -2.22 17.22
N HIS A 228 13.31 -2.45 15.90
CA HIS A 228 14.22 -1.76 14.99
C HIS A 228 13.57 -0.59 14.26
N GLU A 229 12.36 -0.20 14.68
CA GLU A 229 11.64 1.04 14.38
C GLU A 229 11.65 1.46 12.88
N ASN A 230 10.45 1.48 12.29
CA ASN A 230 10.14 2.30 11.10
C ASN A 230 10.76 1.85 9.76
N GLN A 231 11.17 0.58 9.65
CA GLN A 231 11.59 -0.04 8.39
C GLN A 231 10.53 0.08 7.28
N ILE A 232 9.26 -0.21 7.61
CA ILE A 232 8.14 -0.07 6.68
C ILE A 232 7.82 1.40 6.37
N GLN A 233 7.99 2.31 7.32
CA GLN A 233 7.82 3.75 7.08
C GLN A 233 8.82 4.25 6.03
N PHE A 234 10.08 3.81 6.08
CA PHE A 234 11.06 4.10 5.03
C PHE A 234 10.60 3.58 3.67
N ALA A 235 10.12 2.33 3.58
CA ALA A 235 9.62 1.77 2.33
C ALA A 235 8.48 2.63 1.74
N LEU A 236 7.51 3.02 2.60
CA LEU A 236 6.37 3.84 2.20
C LEU A 236 6.78 5.26 1.78
N GLU A 237 7.71 5.89 2.51
CA GLU A 237 8.26 7.21 2.18
C GLU A 237 9.06 7.21 0.87
N ARG A 238 9.72 6.10 0.55
CA ARG A 238 10.40 5.89 -0.74
C ARG A 238 9.43 5.66 -1.91
N GLY A 239 8.14 5.51 -1.63
CA GLY A 239 7.12 5.18 -2.61
C GLY A 239 7.13 3.71 -3.03
N ILE A 240 7.46 2.79 -2.12
CA ILE A 240 7.48 1.34 -2.35
C ILE A 240 6.28 0.69 -1.66
N SER A 241 5.61 -0.23 -2.34
CA SER A 241 4.46 -0.97 -1.82
C SER A 241 4.81 -1.80 -0.59
N ALA A 242 4.29 -1.37 0.55
CA ALA A 242 4.55 -1.98 1.84
C ALA A 242 3.35 -1.90 2.80
N MET A 243 3.31 -2.78 3.81
CA MET A 243 2.29 -2.82 4.86
C MET A 243 2.90 -3.32 6.16
N ILE A 244 2.38 -2.85 7.30
CA ILE A 244 2.73 -3.44 8.60
C ILE A 244 1.94 -4.73 8.77
N SER A 245 2.61 -5.85 8.92
CA SER A 245 1.97 -7.14 9.14
C SER A 245 2.92 -8.13 9.80
N ALA A 246 2.38 -9.16 10.43
CA ALA A 246 3.12 -10.28 10.96
C ALA A 246 2.44 -11.58 10.54
N ILE A 247 3.21 -12.65 10.41
CA ILE A 247 2.71 -14.00 10.19
C ILE A 247 2.95 -14.80 11.47
N ALA A 248 1.90 -15.00 12.28
CA ALA A 248 2.02 -15.58 13.61
C ALA A 248 0.90 -16.60 13.92
N THR A 249 -0.31 -16.14 14.24
CA THR A 249 -1.49 -16.96 14.58
C THR A 249 -2.63 -16.81 13.57
N LYS A 250 -2.65 -15.74 12.77
CA LYS A 250 -3.67 -15.47 11.72
C LYS A 250 -3.12 -15.62 10.30
N GLN A 251 -4.01 -15.97 9.37
CA GLN A 251 -3.73 -15.93 7.93
C GLN A 251 -3.45 -14.50 7.49
N LEU A 252 -2.55 -14.34 6.52
CA LEU A 252 -2.33 -13.05 5.88
C LEU A 252 -3.57 -12.64 5.07
N PRO A 253 -3.87 -11.33 4.95
CA PRO A 253 -5.12 -10.82 4.36
C PRO A 253 -5.14 -10.89 2.83
N TYR A 254 -4.64 -11.97 2.27
CA TYR A 254 -4.55 -12.23 0.83
C TYR A 254 -5.32 -13.51 0.47
N PRO A 255 -5.89 -13.58 -0.75
CA PRO A 255 -6.49 -14.81 -1.26
C PRO A 255 -5.48 -15.95 -1.39
N SER A 256 -5.97 -17.17 -1.47
CA SER A 256 -5.14 -18.31 -1.85
C SER A 256 -4.61 -18.12 -3.29
N SER A 257 -3.42 -18.66 -3.58
CA SER A 257 -2.76 -18.58 -4.89
C SER A 257 -2.59 -17.15 -5.41
N SER A 258 -2.09 -16.25 -4.57
CA SER A 258 -1.90 -14.83 -4.89
C SER A 258 -0.55 -14.51 -5.54
N PHE A 259 0.52 -15.24 -5.19
CA PHE A 259 1.90 -14.85 -5.55
C PHE A 259 2.62 -15.95 -6.33
N GLU A 260 3.41 -15.58 -7.33
CA GLU A 260 4.34 -16.52 -7.99
C GLU A 260 5.65 -16.69 -7.21
N MET A 261 5.97 -15.78 -6.28
CA MET A 261 7.12 -15.92 -5.39
C MET A 261 6.84 -15.40 -3.98
N VAL A 262 7.34 -16.12 -2.97
CA VAL A 262 7.46 -15.65 -1.60
C VAL A 262 8.94 -15.58 -1.27
N HIS A 263 9.41 -14.38 -0.93
CA HIS A 263 10.81 -14.08 -0.65
C HIS A 263 11.01 -13.81 0.85
N CYS A 264 12.03 -14.43 1.43
CA CYS A 264 12.50 -14.15 2.79
C CYS A 264 14.03 -14.03 2.80
N SER A 265 14.55 -12.88 3.22
CA SER A 265 15.99 -12.66 3.43
C SER A 265 16.28 -12.18 4.84
N ARG A 266 16.73 -13.08 5.72
CA ARG A 266 16.76 -12.89 7.20
C ARG A 266 15.47 -12.29 7.76
N CYS A 267 14.32 -12.78 7.31
CA CYS A 267 13.01 -12.26 7.68
C CYS A 267 12.61 -12.52 9.16
N ARG A 268 13.43 -13.25 9.94
CA ARG A 268 13.18 -13.58 11.35
C ARG A 268 11.88 -14.37 11.60
N VAL A 269 11.50 -15.17 10.62
CA VAL A 269 10.40 -16.12 10.73
C VAL A 269 10.98 -17.52 10.91
N ASP A 270 10.55 -18.19 11.97
CA ASP A 270 10.93 -19.58 12.27
C ASP A 270 10.01 -20.56 11.53
N TRP A 271 10.23 -20.66 10.21
CA TRP A 271 9.40 -21.45 9.28
C TRP A 271 9.23 -22.93 9.63
N HIS A 272 10.12 -23.49 10.45
CA HIS A 272 10.17 -24.91 10.81
C HIS A 272 9.42 -25.25 12.10
N GLU A 273 9.07 -24.24 12.90
CA GLU A 273 8.41 -24.42 14.19
C GLU A 273 6.92 -24.70 14.00
N ASN A 274 6.28 -25.25 15.05
CA ASN A 274 4.85 -25.54 15.08
C ASN A 274 4.37 -26.34 13.85
N ASP A 275 5.10 -27.41 13.53
CA ASP A 275 4.81 -28.31 12.40
C ASP A 275 4.72 -27.58 11.04
N GLY A 276 5.51 -26.50 10.90
CA GLY A 276 5.58 -25.73 9.67
C GLY A 276 4.29 -24.98 9.33
N ILE A 277 3.43 -24.68 10.30
CA ILE A 277 2.16 -23.98 10.05
C ILE A 277 2.32 -22.68 9.24
N LEU A 278 3.43 -21.96 9.42
CA LEU A 278 3.71 -20.74 8.64
C LEU A 278 4.09 -21.07 7.18
N LEU A 279 4.77 -22.20 6.94
CA LEU A 279 5.01 -22.70 5.57
C LEU A 279 3.72 -23.18 4.91
N LYS A 280 2.76 -23.71 5.67
CA LYS A 280 1.43 -24.09 5.16
C LYS A 280 0.62 -22.86 4.73
N GLU A 281 0.76 -21.72 5.42
CA GLU A 281 0.23 -20.43 4.96
C GLU A 281 0.93 -19.94 3.69
N VAL A 282 2.26 -20.04 3.61
CA VAL A 282 2.99 -19.76 2.36
C VAL A 282 2.50 -20.66 1.23
N ASN A 283 2.22 -21.94 1.52
CA ASN A 283 1.63 -22.86 0.55
C ASN A 283 0.25 -22.41 0.08
N ARG A 284 -0.61 -21.90 0.97
CA ARG A 284 -1.91 -21.32 0.57
C ARG A 284 -1.73 -20.13 -0.37
N LEU A 285 -0.77 -19.25 -0.08
CA LEU A 285 -0.53 -18.00 -0.82
C LEU A 285 0.21 -18.18 -2.15
N LEU A 286 1.10 -19.17 -2.25
CA LEU A 286 1.85 -19.45 -3.47
C LEU A 286 0.95 -20.07 -4.55
N ARG A 287 1.02 -19.51 -5.75
CA ARG A 287 0.50 -20.15 -6.96
C ARG A 287 1.24 -21.46 -7.21
N THR A 288 0.56 -22.39 -7.88
CA THR A 288 1.21 -23.60 -8.41
C THR A 288 2.35 -23.21 -9.34
N ASN A 289 3.45 -23.96 -9.28
CA ASN A 289 4.74 -23.67 -9.91
C ASN A 289 5.47 -22.42 -9.38
N GLY A 290 4.93 -21.75 -8.35
CA GLY A 290 5.60 -20.63 -7.70
C GLY A 290 6.79 -21.04 -6.83
N PHE A 291 7.53 -20.04 -6.38
CA PHE A 291 8.84 -20.21 -5.73
C PHE A 291 8.85 -19.68 -4.30
N PHE A 292 9.41 -20.47 -3.38
CA PHE A 292 9.80 -19.98 -2.06
C PHE A 292 11.31 -19.76 -2.03
N VAL A 293 11.73 -18.51 -1.84
CA VAL A 293 13.14 -18.09 -1.80
C VAL A 293 13.53 -17.79 -0.37
N TYR A 294 14.50 -18.54 0.15
CA TYR A 294 14.96 -18.43 1.53
C TYR A 294 16.47 -18.14 1.58
N SER A 295 16.80 -16.91 1.94
CA SER A 295 18.17 -16.46 2.18
C SER A 295 18.36 -16.26 3.68
N ALA A 296 18.88 -17.26 4.40
CA ALA A 296 19.06 -17.22 5.85
C ALA A 296 20.09 -18.26 6.32
N PRO A 297 20.69 -18.11 7.53
CA PRO A 297 21.72 -19.01 8.04
C PRO A 297 21.44 -20.51 7.94
N PRO A 298 20.21 -21.04 8.18
CA PRO A 298 19.94 -22.47 8.00
C PRO A 298 20.23 -22.99 6.59
N ALA A 299 20.14 -22.15 5.56
CA ALA A 299 20.38 -22.56 4.18
C ALA A 299 21.86 -22.79 3.82
N TYR A 300 22.82 -22.41 4.67
CA TYR A 300 24.25 -22.50 4.31
C TYR A 300 25.22 -22.71 5.48
N ARG A 301 24.83 -22.40 6.72
CA ARG A 301 25.73 -22.58 7.86
C ARG A 301 25.64 -24.00 8.41
N LYS A 302 26.79 -24.54 8.80
CA LYS A 302 26.94 -25.90 9.35
C LYS A 302 27.16 -25.93 10.86
N ASP A 303 27.09 -24.78 11.53
CA ASP A 303 27.31 -24.62 12.97
C ASP A 303 25.99 -24.37 13.72
N LYS A 304 26.04 -24.45 15.06
CA LYS A 304 24.87 -24.33 15.95
C LYS A 304 23.79 -25.37 15.60
N ASN A 305 22.52 -25.03 15.83
CA ASN A 305 21.37 -25.85 15.48
C ASN A 305 20.91 -25.68 14.01
N TYR A 306 21.64 -24.93 13.18
CA TYR A 306 21.23 -24.66 11.80
C TYR A 306 21.07 -25.92 10.93
N PRO A 307 21.91 -26.97 11.04
CA PRO A 307 21.68 -28.22 10.34
C PRO A 307 20.34 -28.90 10.70
N ALA A 308 19.98 -28.91 11.98
CA ALA A 308 18.71 -29.50 12.44
C ALA A 308 17.49 -28.69 11.98
N ILE A 309 17.61 -27.35 11.98
CA ILE A 309 16.58 -26.46 11.41
C ILE A 309 16.42 -26.74 9.92
N TRP A 310 17.52 -26.86 9.18
CA TRP A 310 17.51 -27.16 7.75
C TRP A 310 16.83 -28.50 7.45
N GLU A 311 17.16 -29.55 8.20
CA GLU A 311 16.53 -30.87 8.07
C GLU A 311 15.01 -30.80 8.27
N LYS A 312 14.54 -30.12 9.32
CA LYS A 312 13.10 -29.88 9.53
C LYS A 312 12.46 -29.16 8.36
N LEU A 313 13.08 -28.10 7.83
CA LEU A 313 12.57 -27.36 6.67
C LEU A 313 12.43 -28.26 5.43
N VAL A 314 13.46 -29.07 5.14
CA VAL A 314 13.44 -30.00 4.01
C VAL A 314 12.36 -31.06 4.18
N ASN A 315 12.21 -31.62 5.39
CA ASN A 315 11.19 -32.62 5.68
C ASN A 315 9.78 -32.06 5.51
N ILE A 316 9.49 -30.89 6.10
CA ILE A 316 8.17 -30.23 6.00
C ILE A 316 7.85 -29.87 4.55
N THR A 317 8.80 -29.26 3.82
CA THR A 317 8.57 -28.86 2.43
C THR A 317 8.40 -30.07 1.52
N SER A 318 9.12 -31.17 1.77
CA SER A 318 8.98 -32.43 1.03
C SER A 318 7.66 -33.14 1.35
N ALA A 319 7.18 -33.08 2.60
CA ALA A 319 5.85 -33.54 3.00
C ALA A 319 4.73 -32.77 2.26
N MET A 320 4.92 -31.47 2.02
CA MET A 320 4.04 -30.66 1.17
C MET A 320 4.31 -30.82 -0.34
N CYS A 321 5.15 -31.79 -0.73
CA CYS A 321 5.50 -32.10 -2.12
C CYS A 321 6.21 -30.96 -2.86
N TRP A 322 6.89 -30.04 -2.16
CA TRP A 322 7.72 -29.03 -2.80
C TRP A 322 9.07 -29.62 -3.21
N LYS A 323 9.63 -29.12 -4.31
CA LYS A 323 10.95 -29.53 -4.80
C LYS A 323 11.99 -28.46 -4.48
N LEU A 324 13.05 -28.82 -3.75
CA LEU A 324 14.25 -27.97 -3.65
C LEU A 324 14.97 -27.96 -5.00
N ILE A 325 14.99 -26.82 -5.69
CA ILE A 325 15.56 -26.69 -7.05
C ILE A 325 16.96 -26.06 -7.05
N ALA A 326 17.29 -25.27 -6.03
CA ALA A 326 18.60 -24.65 -5.92
C ALA A 326 19.00 -24.41 -4.46
N GLN A 327 20.30 -24.56 -4.17
CA GLN A 327 20.93 -24.14 -2.92
C GLN A 327 22.32 -23.59 -3.27
N LYS A 328 22.44 -22.28 -3.49
CA LYS A 328 23.68 -21.62 -3.92
C LYS A 328 23.83 -20.29 -3.18
N VAL A 329 25.06 -19.91 -2.87
CA VAL A 329 25.43 -18.57 -2.35
C VAL A 329 24.48 -18.07 -1.24
N GLN A 330 24.37 -18.83 -0.15
CA GLN A 330 23.54 -18.48 1.03
C GLN A 330 22.02 -18.49 0.81
N THR A 331 21.55 -18.94 -0.35
CA THR A 331 20.13 -18.95 -0.73
C THR A 331 19.69 -20.35 -1.12
N ALA A 332 18.50 -20.74 -0.67
CA ALA A 332 17.76 -21.92 -1.11
C ALA A 332 16.46 -21.52 -1.81
N ILE A 333 16.07 -22.27 -2.84
CA ILE A 333 14.84 -22.04 -3.61
C ILE A 333 14.08 -23.36 -3.75
N TRP A 334 12.83 -23.35 -3.30
CA TRP A 334 11.87 -24.42 -3.54
C TRP A 334 10.86 -24.01 -4.60
N LYS A 335 10.38 -24.99 -5.37
CA LYS A 335 9.25 -24.86 -6.29
C LYS A 335 8.06 -25.66 -5.75
N LYS A 336 6.90 -25.01 -5.64
CA LYS A 336 5.62 -25.67 -5.32
C LYS A 336 5.10 -26.36 -6.58
N VAL A 337 5.41 -27.64 -6.77
CA VAL A 337 4.96 -28.40 -7.94
C VAL A 337 3.50 -28.80 -7.84
N ASP A 338 2.86 -29.04 -8.98
CA ASP A 338 1.48 -29.56 -9.02
C ASP A 338 1.49 -31.09 -8.92
N ASP A 339 1.67 -31.62 -7.71
CA ASP A 339 1.66 -33.07 -7.47
C ASP A 339 0.59 -33.45 -6.44
N GLN A 340 -0.66 -33.49 -6.91
CA GLN A 340 -1.80 -33.91 -6.07
C GLN A 340 -1.66 -35.37 -5.63
N SER A 341 -1.00 -36.22 -6.44
CA SER A 341 -0.79 -37.63 -6.11
C SER A 341 0.14 -37.81 -4.92
N CYS A 342 1.20 -37.00 -4.85
CA CYS A 342 2.10 -36.92 -3.70
C CYS A 342 1.36 -36.40 -2.46
N LEU A 343 0.54 -35.35 -2.59
CA LEU A 343 -0.20 -34.79 -1.45
C LEU A 343 -1.18 -35.82 -0.86
N MET A 344 -1.93 -36.53 -1.71
CA MET A 344 -2.85 -37.59 -1.26
C MET A 344 -2.11 -38.75 -0.60
N ARG A 345 -1.00 -39.21 -1.20
CA ARG A 345 -0.19 -40.29 -0.61
C ARG A 345 0.37 -39.88 0.76
N ASN A 346 0.93 -38.68 0.88
CA ASN A 346 1.46 -38.19 2.15
C ASN A 346 0.35 -38.00 3.20
N ALA A 347 -0.88 -37.71 2.78
CA ALA A 347 -2.03 -37.67 3.67
C ALA A 347 -2.44 -39.08 4.15
N ASP A 348 -2.50 -40.07 3.26
CA ASP A 348 -2.80 -41.47 3.61
C ASP A 348 -1.74 -42.04 4.57
N ASP A 349 -0.48 -41.64 4.41
CA ASP A 349 0.64 -42.02 5.28
C ASP A 349 0.69 -41.24 6.62
N ASN A 350 -0.28 -40.34 6.88
CA ASN A 350 -0.32 -39.44 8.05
C ASN A 350 0.93 -38.54 8.19
N ILE A 351 1.57 -38.19 7.07
CA ILE A 351 2.71 -37.27 7.01
C ILE A 351 2.22 -35.81 6.87
N LEU A 352 1.03 -35.61 6.28
CA LEU A 352 0.48 -34.28 6.01
C LEU A 352 -1.04 -34.25 6.22
N ASP A 353 -1.54 -33.27 6.97
CA ASP A 353 -2.98 -33.05 7.10
C ASP A 353 -3.56 -32.30 5.89
N ILE A 354 -4.69 -32.77 5.37
CA ILE A 354 -5.48 -32.07 4.34
C ILE A 354 -6.58 -31.26 5.01
N CYS A 355 -6.77 -30.03 4.55
CA CYS A 355 -7.85 -29.19 5.07
C CYS A 355 -9.21 -29.72 4.64
N ASP A 356 -10.19 -29.71 5.55
CA ASP A 356 -11.60 -29.93 5.22
C ASP A 356 -12.04 -28.99 4.09
N SER A 357 -13.07 -29.38 3.33
CA SER A 357 -13.59 -28.60 2.20
C SER A 357 -13.77 -27.14 2.59
N VAL A 358 -12.95 -26.26 2.00
CA VAL A 358 -12.89 -24.85 2.37
C VAL A 358 -13.89 -24.07 1.54
N ASP A 359 -14.67 -23.23 2.20
CA ASP A 359 -15.37 -22.16 1.52
C ASP A 359 -14.37 -21.05 1.14
N ASP A 360 -13.77 -21.16 -0.05
CA ASP A 360 -12.87 -20.15 -0.60
C ASP A 360 -13.58 -18.81 -0.90
N SER A 361 -14.90 -18.71 -0.70
CA SER A 361 -15.63 -17.45 -0.83
C SER A 361 -15.44 -16.51 0.38
N ALA A 362 -15.03 -17.05 1.53
CA ALA A 362 -14.80 -16.24 2.73
C ALA A 362 -13.52 -15.38 2.64
N ALA A 363 -13.60 -14.15 3.13
CA ALA A 363 -12.43 -13.27 3.21
C ALA A 363 -11.43 -13.82 4.25
N SER A 364 -10.14 -13.81 3.89
CA SER A 364 -9.03 -14.17 4.80
C SER A 364 -8.74 -13.01 5.76
N TRP A 365 -9.73 -12.57 6.55
CA TRP A 365 -9.62 -11.44 7.47
C TRP A 365 -9.86 -11.90 8.91
N ASN A 366 -8.87 -11.73 9.78
CA ASN A 366 -8.86 -12.26 11.15
C ASN A 366 -9.08 -13.80 11.24
N THR A 367 -8.84 -14.52 10.14
CA THR A 367 -8.95 -15.98 10.10
C THR A 367 -7.74 -16.64 10.76
N PRO A 368 -7.94 -17.55 11.74
CA PRO A 368 -6.83 -18.32 12.32
C PRO A 368 -6.07 -19.13 11.27
N LEU A 369 -4.76 -19.28 11.47
CA LEU A 369 -3.95 -20.19 10.67
C LEU A 369 -4.44 -21.63 10.81
N ARG A 370 -4.27 -22.39 9.73
CA ARG A 370 -4.63 -23.81 9.69
C ARG A 370 -3.37 -24.63 9.51
N ASN A 371 -3.25 -25.71 10.28
CA ASN A 371 -2.10 -26.60 10.21
C ASN A 371 -2.26 -27.71 9.15
N CYS A 372 -2.89 -27.40 8.02
CA CYS A 372 -3.21 -28.35 6.95
C CYS A 372 -2.92 -27.75 5.56
N VAL A 373 -2.93 -28.58 4.52
CA VAL A 373 -2.77 -28.17 3.12
C VAL A 373 -4.09 -28.33 2.35
N GLN A 374 -4.46 -27.30 1.59
CA GLN A 374 -5.60 -27.38 0.67
C GLN A 374 -5.23 -28.21 -0.57
N VAL A 375 -6.11 -29.14 -0.92
CA VAL A 375 -6.01 -29.98 -2.12
C VAL A 375 -6.95 -29.42 -3.17
N LYS A 376 -6.49 -29.39 -4.41
CA LYS A 376 -7.29 -28.88 -5.53
C LYS A 376 -8.42 -29.85 -5.85
N GLY A 377 -9.64 -29.35 -5.98
CA GLY A 377 -10.74 -30.14 -6.50
C GLY A 377 -10.52 -30.51 -7.97
N ALA A 378 -11.14 -31.60 -8.45
CA ALA A 378 -11.00 -32.13 -9.81
C ALA A 378 -11.33 -31.12 -10.93
N GLN A 379 -11.98 -29.98 -10.62
CA GLN A 379 -12.35 -28.92 -11.57
C GLN A 379 -11.37 -27.72 -11.58
N THR A 380 -10.31 -27.74 -10.78
CA THR A 380 -9.31 -26.67 -10.71
C THR A 380 -8.07 -27.00 -11.53
N HIS A 381 -8.18 -26.87 -12.86
CA HIS A 381 -6.98 -26.92 -13.71
C HIS A 381 -6.04 -25.76 -13.35
N PRO A 382 -4.71 -25.98 -13.30
CA PRO A 382 -3.74 -24.90 -13.22
C PRO A 382 -3.93 -24.01 -14.44
N GLN A 383 -4.43 -22.81 -14.22
CA GLN A 383 -4.51 -21.83 -15.28
C GLN A 383 -3.11 -21.24 -15.43
N GLU A 384 -2.42 -21.57 -16.52
CA GLU A 384 -1.25 -20.80 -16.92
C GLU A 384 -1.73 -19.36 -17.14
N LEU A 385 -1.22 -18.45 -16.32
CA LEU A 385 -1.59 -17.05 -16.43
C LEU A 385 -0.80 -16.44 -17.58
N PRO A 386 -1.43 -15.57 -18.39
CA PRO A 386 -0.72 -14.83 -19.41
C PRO A 386 0.25 -13.83 -18.77
N SER A 387 1.02 -13.12 -19.59
CA SER A 387 1.92 -12.08 -19.08
C SER A 387 1.15 -11.02 -18.29
N ARG A 388 1.81 -10.37 -17.32
CA ARG A 388 1.17 -9.34 -16.49
C ARG A 388 0.43 -8.26 -17.31
N PRO A 389 1.00 -7.68 -18.39
CA PRO A 389 0.28 -6.70 -19.21
C PRO A 389 -1.03 -7.23 -19.79
N GLU A 390 -1.07 -8.50 -20.19
CA GLU A 390 -2.28 -9.14 -20.71
C GLU A 390 -3.31 -9.40 -19.60
N ARG A 391 -2.85 -9.80 -18.40
CA ARG A 391 -3.70 -10.03 -17.21
C ARG A 391 -4.52 -8.81 -16.82
N LEU A 392 -4.04 -7.60 -17.12
CA LEU A 392 -4.77 -6.36 -16.83
C LEU A 392 -6.11 -6.27 -17.57
N SER A 393 -6.24 -6.88 -18.75
CA SER A 393 -7.40 -6.73 -19.63
C SER A 393 -8.17 -8.03 -19.89
N VAL A 394 -7.56 -9.19 -19.60
CA VAL A 394 -8.18 -10.50 -19.87
C VAL A 394 -9.08 -10.93 -18.72
N TYR A 395 -10.32 -11.27 -19.05
CA TYR A 395 -11.24 -11.90 -18.11
C TYR A 395 -10.80 -13.34 -17.81
N SER A 396 -10.56 -13.65 -16.54
CA SER A 396 -10.25 -15.02 -16.11
C SER A 396 -11.53 -15.81 -15.84
N GLN A 397 -11.59 -17.07 -16.29
CA GLN A 397 -12.72 -17.96 -16.01
C GLN A 397 -12.93 -18.20 -14.50
N SER A 398 -11.88 -18.07 -13.68
CA SER A 398 -11.96 -18.12 -12.21
C SER A 398 -12.97 -17.13 -11.63
N LEU A 399 -13.17 -15.97 -12.28
CA LEU A 399 -14.07 -14.91 -11.84
C LEU A 399 -15.55 -15.33 -11.86
N SER A 400 -15.92 -16.24 -12.75
CA SER A 400 -17.29 -16.78 -12.78
C SER A 400 -17.65 -17.54 -11.50
N ARG A 401 -16.67 -18.13 -10.81
CA ARG A 401 -16.87 -18.88 -9.55
C ARG A 401 -17.22 -17.96 -8.39
N ILE A 402 -16.70 -16.74 -8.44
CA ILE A 402 -17.10 -15.68 -7.53
C ILE A 402 -18.23 -14.84 -8.15
N GLY A 403 -18.98 -15.35 -9.13
CA GLY A 403 -20.17 -14.72 -9.70
C GLY A 403 -19.94 -13.33 -10.28
N ILE A 404 -18.81 -13.11 -10.95
CA ILE A 404 -18.52 -11.89 -11.72
C ILE A 404 -18.60 -12.27 -13.20
N SER A 405 -19.42 -11.56 -13.99
CA SER A 405 -19.53 -11.82 -15.43
C SER A 405 -18.45 -11.10 -16.24
N GLN A 406 -18.25 -11.54 -17.49
CA GLN A 406 -17.31 -10.88 -18.40
C GLN A 406 -17.73 -9.44 -18.71
N GLU A 407 -19.04 -9.19 -18.83
CA GLU A 407 -19.61 -7.86 -19.05
C GLU A 407 -19.37 -6.95 -17.85
N GLN A 408 -19.56 -7.46 -16.62
CA GLN A 408 -19.29 -6.71 -15.40
C GLN A 408 -17.80 -6.31 -15.31
N PHE A 409 -16.89 -7.23 -15.59
CA PHE A 409 -15.45 -6.98 -15.59
C PHE A 409 -15.02 -5.93 -16.63
N ALA A 410 -15.54 -6.06 -17.87
CA ALA A 410 -15.25 -5.13 -18.95
C ALA A 410 -15.82 -3.73 -18.66
N SER A 411 -17.06 -3.67 -18.15
CA SER A 411 -17.72 -2.41 -17.78
C SER A 411 -17.00 -1.70 -16.64
N ASP A 412 -16.55 -2.43 -15.60
CA ASP A 412 -15.77 -1.86 -14.50
C ASP A 412 -14.47 -1.22 -15.02
N THR A 413 -13.75 -1.93 -15.89
CA THR A 413 -12.49 -1.44 -16.46
C THR A 413 -12.69 -0.18 -17.31
N ALA A 414 -13.67 -0.20 -18.23
CA ALA A 414 -13.97 0.95 -19.08
C ALA A 414 -14.43 2.16 -18.27
N PHE A 415 -15.29 1.94 -17.26
CA PHE A 415 -15.76 2.99 -16.38
C PHE A 415 -14.59 3.69 -15.66
N TRP A 416 -13.70 2.93 -15.02
CA TRP A 416 -12.60 3.53 -14.27
C TRP A 416 -11.58 4.23 -15.15
N GLN A 417 -11.33 3.73 -16.37
CA GLN A 417 -10.47 4.42 -17.33
C GLN A 417 -10.99 5.83 -17.67
N GLU A 418 -12.31 5.97 -17.82
CA GLU A 418 -12.95 7.27 -18.03
C GLU A 418 -12.89 8.15 -16.78
N GLN A 419 -13.23 7.61 -15.60
CA GLN A 419 -13.27 8.40 -14.36
C GLN A 419 -11.89 8.90 -13.93
N ILE A 420 -10.85 8.08 -14.03
CA ILE A 420 -9.46 8.50 -13.72
C ILE A 420 -9.05 9.69 -14.58
N SER A 421 -9.37 9.67 -15.88
CA SER A 421 -9.08 10.78 -16.79
C SER A 421 -9.74 12.09 -16.33
N LYS A 422 -10.98 12.00 -15.84
CA LYS A 422 -11.71 13.14 -15.25
C LYS A 422 -11.09 13.60 -13.93
N TYR A 423 -10.76 12.67 -13.03
CA TYR A 423 -10.13 12.98 -11.74
C TYR A 423 -8.80 13.72 -11.93
N TRP A 424 -7.94 13.26 -12.83
CA TRP A 424 -6.65 13.92 -13.10
C TRP A 424 -6.84 15.36 -13.57
N ARG A 425 -7.82 15.59 -14.46
CA ARG A 425 -8.16 16.94 -14.92
C ARG A 425 -8.66 17.84 -13.80
N LEU A 426 -9.50 17.31 -12.91
CA LEU A 426 -10.08 18.07 -11.80
C LEU A 426 -9.06 18.36 -10.70
N MET A 427 -8.19 17.40 -10.38
CA MET A 427 -7.11 17.59 -9.41
C MET A 427 -6.03 18.55 -9.90
N ASN A 428 -5.89 18.69 -11.23
CA ASN A 428 -4.90 19.55 -11.88
C ASN A 428 -3.47 19.33 -11.34
N VAL A 429 -3.06 18.06 -11.29
CA VAL A 429 -1.76 17.61 -10.78
C VAL A 429 -0.85 17.14 -11.90
N ASN A 430 0.46 17.27 -11.70
CA ASN A 430 1.44 16.64 -12.56
C ASN A 430 1.57 15.13 -12.27
N GLU A 431 2.05 14.36 -13.24
CA GLU A 431 2.13 12.88 -13.17
C GLU A 431 2.94 12.34 -11.98
N THR A 432 3.95 13.08 -11.50
CA THR A 432 4.84 12.65 -10.41
C THR A 432 4.40 13.16 -9.04
N GLU A 433 3.30 13.92 -8.95
CA GLU A 433 2.78 14.44 -7.68
C GLU A 433 2.03 13.39 -6.87
N VAL A 434 1.56 12.34 -7.53
CA VAL A 434 0.88 11.20 -6.91
C VAL A 434 1.75 9.96 -7.12
N ARG A 435 2.02 9.20 -6.06
CA ARG A 435 2.79 7.95 -6.14
C ARG A 435 2.11 6.82 -5.37
N ASN A 436 1.81 7.04 -4.09
CA ASN A 436 1.18 6.07 -3.21
C ASN A 436 -0.33 6.25 -3.27
N VAL A 437 -1.04 5.31 -3.87
CA VAL A 437 -2.49 5.36 -4.04
C VAL A 437 -3.15 4.23 -3.27
N MET A 438 -4.33 4.47 -2.71
CA MET A 438 -5.17 3.43 -2.13
C MET A 438 -6.58 3.52 -2.70
N ASP A 439 -7.05 2.41 -3.24
CA ASP A 439 -8.47 2.22 -3.55
C ASP A 439 -9.11 1.48 -2.38
N MET A 440 -9.90 2.20 -1.59
CA MET A 440 -10.41 1.72 -0.30
C MET A 440 -11.56 0.74 -0.44
N ASN A 441 -12.19 0.67 -1.62
CA ASN A 441 -13.24 -0.27 -1.94
C ASN A 441 -13.10 -0.79 -3.37
N ALA A 442 -12.01 -1.52 -3.59
CA ALA A 442 -11.67 -2.08 -4.88
C ALA A 442 -12.58 -3.25 -5.23
N PHE A 443 -13.20 -3.21 -6.41
CA PHE A 443 -13.98 -4.33 -6.93
C PHE A 443 -13.06 -5.34 -7.64
N CYS A 444 -12.95 -5.26 -8.97
CA CYS A 444 -12.03 -6.09 -9.76
C CYS A 444 -10.68 -5.39 -10.05
N GLY A 445 -10.40 -4.28 -9.37
CA GLY A 445 -9.18 -3.49 -9.58
C GLY A 445 -9.17 -2.64 -10.85
N GLY A 446 -10.33 -2.36 -11.48
CA GLY A 446 -10.39 -1.51 -12.68
C GLY A 446 -9.82 -0.10 -12.45
N PHE A 447 -10.02 0.45 -11.25
CA PHE A 447 -9.39 1.71 -10.81
C PHE A 447 -7.86 1.65 -10.89
N ALA A 448 -7.25 0.60 -10.35
CA ALA A 448 -5.80 0.42 -10.42
C ALA A 448 -5.30 0.17 -11.84
N VAL A 449 -6.04 -0.57 -12.66
CA VAL A 449 -5.70 -0.77 -14.07
C VAL A 449 -5.67 0.54 -14.85
N ALA A 450 -6.65 1.42 -14.63
CA ALA A 450 -6.70 2.74 -15.24
C ALA A 450 -5.48 3.63 -14.87
N LEU A 451 -4.78 3.31 -13.79
CA LEU A 451 -3.60 4.02 -13.32
C LEU A 451 -2.27 3.39 -13.74
N THR A 452 -2.27 2.24 -14.42
CA THR A 452 -1.03 1.51 -14.79
C THR A 452 -0.10 2.26 -15.73
N ALA A 453 -0.63 3.23 -16.49
CA ALA A 453 0.17 4.11 -17.34
C ALA A 453 0.91 5.21 -16.55
N SER A 454 0.49 5.47 -15.30
CA SER A 454 1.14 6.43 -14.40
C SER A 454 2.15 5.74 -13.50
N PRO A 455 3.20 6.43 -13.01
CA PRO A 455 4.22 5.85 -12.14
C PRO A 455 3.73 5.67 -10.69
N VAL A 456 2.51 5.17 -10.49
CA VAL A 456 1.88 4.97 -9.19
C VAL A 456 1.87 3.50 -8.79
N TRP A 457 1.65 3.22 -7.52
CA TRP A 457 1.25 1.89 -7.07
C TRP A 457 -0.04 2.03 -6.28
N VAL A 458 -0.92 1.04 -6.41
CA VAL A 458 -2.25 1.07 -5.80
C VAL A 458 -2.36 -0.05 -4.80
N MET A 459 -2.60 0.29 -3.53
CA MET A 459 -3.10 -0.64 -2.53
C MET A 459 -4.59 -0.83 -2.76
N ASN A 460 -4.98 -1.97 -3.33
CA ASN A 460 -6.39 -2.29 -3.57
C ASN A 460 -6.98 -2.96 -2.33
N ILE A 461 -7.97 -2.32 -1.69
CA ILE A 461 -8.61 -2.86 -0.50
C ILE A 461 -9.98 -3.40 -0.86
N VAL A 462 -10.22 -4.68 -0.55
CA VAL A 462 -11.56 -5.26 -0.57
C VAL A 462 -12.07 -5.30 0.86
N PRO A 463 -13.14 -4.58 1.22
CA PRO A 463 -13.69 -4.64 2.55
C PRO A 463 -14.00 -6.09 2.94
N ALA A 464 -13.54 -6.55 4.09
CA ALA A 464 -13.65 -7.94 4.55
C ALA A 464 -15.09 -8.45 4.65
N SER A 465 -16.03 -7.52 4.61
CA SER A 465 -17.43 -7.72 4.79
C SER A 465 -18.26 -7.54 3.51
N MET A 466 -17.57 -7.31 2.39
CA MET A 466 -18.11 -7.39 1.03
C MET A 466 -17.80 -8.77 0.41
N LYS A 467 -18.36 -8.99 -0.78
CA LYS A 467 -18.06 -10.15 -1.61
C LYS A 467 -16.55 -10.23 -1.88
N ASN A 468 -15.97 -11.41 -1.74
CA ASN A 468 -14.56 -11.63 -2.01
C ASN A 468 -14.25 -11.45 -3.52
N THR A 469 -13.76 -10.28 -3.88
CA THR A 469 -13.26 -9.96 -5.23
C THR A 469 -11.75 -9.81 -5.28
N LEU A 470 -11.05 -10.00 -4.16
CA LEU A 470 -9.61 -9.77 -4.09
C LEU A 470 -8.84 -10.77 -4.94
N SER A 471 -9.33 -12.00 -5.09
CA SER A 471 -8.76 -12.97 -6.04
C SER A 471 -8.76 -12.46 -7.47
N ALA A 472 -9.78 -11.68 -7.88
CA ALA A 472 -9.83 -11.06 -9.20
C ALA A 472 -8.70 -10.05 -9.41
N ILE A 473 -8.41 -9.25 -8.37
CA ILE A 473 -7.35 -8.25 -8.38
C ILE A 473 -5.98 -8.94 -8.52
N TYR A 474 -5.77 -10.02 -7.76
CA TYR A 474 -4.55 -10.81 -7.90
C TYR A 474 -4.47 -11.51 -9.25
N ASP A 475 -5.55 -12.06 -9.81
CA ASP A 475 -5.54 -12.66 -11.15
C ASP A 475 -5.19 -11.64 -12.26
N ARG A 476 -5.47 -10.34 -12.07
CA ARG A 476 -5.02 -9.26 -12.96
C ARG A 476 -3.54 -8.87 -12.80
N GLY A 477 -2.82 -9.45 -11.84
CA GLY A 477 -1.42 -9.09 -11.57
C GLY A 477 -1.27 -7.81 -10.74
N LEU A 478 -2.29 -7.46 -9.94
CA LEU A 478 -2.30 -6.31 -9.03
C LEU A 478 -2.16 -6.79 -7.58
N VAL A 479 -1.81 -5.88 -6.66
CA VAL A 479 -1.67 -6.18 -5.23
C VAL A 479 -2.78 -5.52 -4.41
N GLY A 480 -3.14 -6.15 -3.29
CA GLY A 480 -4.20 -5.67 -2.43
C GLY A 480 -4.35 -6.50 -1.15
N ALA A 481 -5.26 -6.09 -0.28
CA ALA A 481 -5.52 -6.77 0.99
C ALA A 481 -7.00 -6.71 1.37
N PHE A 482 -7.46 -7.70 2.13
CA PHE A 482 -8.70 -7.55 2.88
C PHE A 482 -8.51 -6.61 4.06
N HIS A 483 -9.54 -5.83 4.37
CA HIS A 483 -9.54 -4.98 5.55
C HIS A 483 -10.95 -4.67 6.02
N ASP A 484 -11.15 -4.48 7.32
CA ASP A 484 -12.36 -3.87 7.84
C ASP A 484 -12.11 -2.42 8.24
N TRP A 485 -12.72 -1.48 7.52
CA TRP A 485 -12.61 -0.04 7.76
C TRP A 485 -13.22 0.44 9.08
N CYS A 486 -13.90 -0.43 9.83
CA CYS A 486 -14.20 -0.18 11.22
C CYS A 486 -13.01 -0.36 12.17
N GLU A 487 -11.84 -0.66 11.63
CA GLU A 487 -10.58 -0.63 12.35
C GLU A 487 -9.51 0.17 11.59
N PRO A 488 -8.58 0.87 12.27
CA PRO A 488 -7.52 1.64 11.61
C PRO A 488 -6.57 0.81 10.74
N PHE A 489 -6.27 1.14 9.49
CA PHE A 489 -5.43 0.33 8.58
C PHE A 489 -3.98 0.15 9.10
N SER A 490 -3.36 -1.01 8.82
CA SER A 490 -2.00 -1.35 9.28
C SER A 490 -0.91 -0.63 8.45
N THR A 491 -0.86 0.70 8.57
CA THR A 491 0.11 1.57 7.90
C THR A 491 0.52 2.74 8.78
N TYR A 492 1.65 3.38 8.45
CA TYR A 492 2.10 4.62 9.10
C TYR A 492 1.19 5.80 8.72
N PRO A 493 1.03 6.81 9.60
CA PRO A 493 0.37 8.05 9.21
C PRO A 493 1.06 8.70 8.00
N ARG A 494 0.33 9.47 7.20
CA ARG A 494 0.85 10.22 6.04
C ARG A 494 1.54 9.33 4.99
N THR A 495 0.91 8.21 4.65
CA THR A 495 1.45 7.24 3.69
C THR A 495 1.00 7.51 2.25
N TYR A 496 -0.27 7.87 2.03
CA TYR A 496 -0.86 7.90 0.69
C TYR A 496 -1.00 9.32 0.16
N ASP A 497 -0.61 9.52 -1.10
CA ASP A 497 -0.79 10.78 -1.83
C ASP A 497 -2.23 10.90 -2.35
N MET A 498 -2.91 9.77 -2.58
CA MET A 498 -4.32 9.75 -2.99
C MET A 498 -5.08 8.58 -2.34
N LEU A 499 -6.23 8.88 -1.75
CA LEU A 499 -7.22 7.92 -1.29
C LEU A 499 -8.45 8.00 -2.20
N HIS A 500 -8.97 6.84 -2.61
CA HIS A 500 -10.19 6.73 -3.38
C HIS A 500 -11.21 5.87 -2.64
N ALA A 501 -12.42 6.39 -2.45
CA ALA A 501 -13.53 5.71 -1.80
C ALA A 501 -14.77 5.74 -2.71
N ASN A 502 -15.16 4.57 -3.21
CA ASN A 502 -16.34 4.39 -4.05
C ASN A 502 -17.40 3.58 -3.29
N HIS A 503 -18.51 4.20 -2.92
CA HIS A 503 -19.60 3.63 -2.11
C HIS A 503 -19.10 2.92 -0.83
N LEU A 504 -18.02 3.44 -0.25
CA LEU A 504 -17.44 2.88 0.97
C LEU A 504 -18.32 3.19 2.17
N PHE A 505 -18.75 4.43 2.33
CA PHE A 505 -19.46 4.86 3.53
C PHE A 505 -20.88 4.32 3.57
N SER A 506 -21.55 4.23 2.41
CA SER A 506 -22.89 3.59 2.31
C SER A 506 -22.86 2.13 2.73
N HIS A 507 -21.81 1.39 2.39
CA HIS A 507 -21.62 0.01 2.85
C HIS A 507 -21.52 -0.11 4.39
N TYR A 508 -20.88 0.87 5.04
CA TYR A 508 -20.68 0.86 6.49
C TYR A 508 -21.82 1.52 7.30
N LYS A 509 -22.70 2.32 6.66
CA LYS A 509 -23.76 3.11 7.29
C LYS A 509 -24.73 2.32 8.20
N ASN A 510 -25.08 1.08 7.82
CA ASN A 510 -26.17 0.31 8.45
C ASN A 510 -25.70 -0.87 9.34
N ARG A 511 -24.42 -0.94 9.69
CA ARG A 511 -23.83 -2.12 10.37
C ARG A 511 -24.02 -2.18 11.91
N GLY A 512 -24.90 -1.38 12.51
CA GLY A 512 -25.16 -1.41 13.95
C GLY A 512 -24.05 -0.75 14.79
N GLU A 513 -23.56 -1.42 15.85
CA GLU A 513 -22.50 -0.98 16.80
C GLU A 513 -21.10 -0.80 16.17
N GLY A 514 -21.03 -0.64 14.85
CA GLY A 514 -19.79 -0.45 14.10
C GLY A 514 -19.21 0.97 14.23
N CYS A 515 -18.20 1.22 13.41
CA CYS A 515 -17.63 2.54 13.20
C CYS A 515 -18.62 3.51 12.54
N THR A 516 -18.46 4.80 12.80
CA THR A 516 -19.24 5.85 12.14
C THR A 516 -18.52 6.39 10.90
N LEU A 517 -19.21 7.22 10.13
CA LEU A 517 -18.62 7.93 9.00
C LEU A 517 -17.40 8.77 9.44
N GLU A 518 -17.47 9.40 10.61
CA GLU A 518 -16.37 10.19 11.17
C GLU A 518 -15.15 9.33 11.55
N ASP A 519 -15.35 8.08 11.97
CA ASP A 519 -14.26 7.14 12.22
C ASP A 519 -13.48 6.84 10.95
N ILE A 520 -14.19 6.58 9.85
CA ILE A 520 -13.58 6.33 8.54
C ILE A 520 -12.87 7.60 8.05
N MET A 521 -13.50 8.78 8.18
CA MET A 521 -12.87 10.06 7.84
C MET A 521 -11.58 10.31 8.64
N LEU A 522 -11.57 9.98 9.94
CA LEU A 522 -10.38 10.12 10.78
C LEU A 522 -9.25 9.18 10.34
N GLU A 523 -9.58 7.95 9.98
CA GLU A 523 -8.58 7.02 9.45
C GLU A 523 -8.02 7.47 8.11
N MET A 524 -8.89 7.97 7.20
CA MET A 524 -8.47 8.60 5.95
C MET A 524 -7.55 9.79 6.20
N ASP A 525 -7.86 10.65 7.18
CA ASP A 525 -6.98 11.76 7.56
C ASP A 525 -5.61 11.23 7.99
N ARG A 526 -5.58 10.26 8.91
CA ARG A 526 -4.35 9.72 9.47
C ARG A 526 -3.41 9.22 8.37
N ILE A 527 -3.93 8.47 7.40
CA ILE A 527 -3.11 7.81 6.37
C ILE A 527 -2.84 8.70 5.15
N ALA A 528 -3.63 9.75 4.90
CA ALA A 528 -3.39 10.71 3.83
C ALA A 528 -2.22 11.64 4.16
N ARG A 529 -1.39 11.92 3.15
CA ARG A 529 -0.31 12.91 3.24
C ARG A 529 -0.84 14.33 3.33
N PRO A 530 -0.12 15.26 3.98
CA PRO A 530 -0.38 16.68 3.78
C PRO A 530 -0.37 17.01 2.28
N GLN A 531 -1.34 17.79 1.82
CA GLN A 531 -1.63 18.08 0.40
C GLN A 531 -2.11 16.90 -0.45
N GLY A 532 -2.28 15.71 0.14
CA GLY A 532 -2.81 14.53 -0.53
C GLY A 532 -4.30 14.68 -0.87
N PHE A 533 -4.72 13.92 -1.88
CA PHE A 533 -6.07 13.93 -2.41
C PHE A 533 -6.93 12.84 -1.79
N ILE A 534 -8.20 13.16 -1.59
CA ILE A 534 -9.21 12.23 -1.09
C ILE A 534 -10.43 12.35 -2.01
N ILE A 535 -10.67 11.33 -2.81
CA ILE A 535 -11.76 11.27 -3.78
C ILE A 535 -12.86 10.38 -3.21
N ILE A 536 -14.06 10.93 -3.06
CA ILE A 536 -15.20 10.23 -2.45
C ILE A 536 -16.39 10.30 -3.39
N ARG A 537 -16.88 9.13 -3.79
CA ARG A 537 -18.06 8.91 -4.61
C ARG A 537 -19.03 8.05 -3.80
N ASP A 538 -20.18 8.59 -3.43
CA ASP A 538 -21.14 7.90 -2.55
C ASP A 538 -22.54 8.51 -2.65
N GLU A 539 -23.50 8.00 -1.88
CA GLU A 539 -24.86 8.54 -1.79
C GLU A 539 -24.87 10.05 -1.49
N GLU A 540 -25.84 10.78 -2.04
CA GLU A 540 -25.96 12.25 -1.87
C GLU A 540 -26.01 12.69 -0.40
N ALA A 541 -26.74 11.94 0.45
CA ALA A 541 -26.83 12.24 1.89
C ALA A 541 -25.47 12.08 2.61
N ILE A 542 -24.63 11.16 2.13
CA ILE A 542 -23.30 10.90 2.68
C ILE A 542 -22.33 11.98 2.21
N THR A 543 -22.28 12.25 0.90
CA THR A 543 -21.40 13.28 0.34
C THR A 543 -21.73 14.66 0.90
N SER A 544 -23.02 14.99 1.08
CA SER A 544 -23.44 16.24 1.73
C SER A 544 -22.93 16.34 3.18
N ARG A 545 -23.02 15.25 3.96
CA ARG A 545 -22.49 15.22 5.34
C ARG A 545 -20.97 15.36 5.36
N ILE A 546 -20.26 14.66 4.47
CA ILE A 546 -18.81 14.76 4.38
C ILE A 546 -18.39 16.17 3.98
N GLN A 547 -19.07 16.80 3.03
CA GLN A 547 -18.78 18.17 2.61
C GLN A 547 -18.91 19.17 3.79
N ALA A 548 -19.89 18.97 4.67
CA ALA A 548 -20.04 19.79 5.88
C ALA A 548 -18.96 19.52 6.94
N LEU A 549 -18.47 18.27 7.04
CA LEU A 549 -17.48 17.86 8.04
C LEU A 549 -16.03 18.06 7.59
N ALA A 550 -15.72 17.94 6.31
CA ALA A 550 -14.36 17.97 5.77
C ALA A 550 -13.53 19.19 6.23
N PRO A 551 -14.08 20.42 6.31
CA PRO A 551 -13.34 21.56 6.84
C PRO A 551 -12.93 21.40 8.31
N LYS A 552 -13.75 20.71 9.13
CA LYS A 552 -13.44 20.40 10.55
C LYS A 552 -12.28 19.40 10.70
N PHE A 553 -11.98 18.63 9.65
CA PHE A 553 -10.80 17.75 9.52
C PHE A 553 -9.61 18.45 8.84
N LEU A 554 -9.70 19.76 8.59
CA LEU A 554 -8.68 20.54 7.87
C LEU A 554 -8.51 20.08 6.41
N TRP A 555 -9.60 19.72 5.74
CA TRP A 555 -9.61 19.43 4.32
C TRP A 555 -10.29 20.56 3.55
N ASP A 556 -9.73 20.91 2.40
CA ASP A 556 -10.47 21.65 1.38
C ASP A 556 -11.33 20.66 0.58
N VAL A 557 -12.54 21.05 0.19
CA VAL A 557 -13.48 20.16 -0.50
C VAL A 557 -14.12 20.85 -1.71
N GLU A 558 -14.08 20.17 -2.84
CA GLU A 558 -14.81 20.55 -4.04
C GLU A 558 -15.82 19.46 -4.39
N SER A 559 -17.06 19.86 -4.68
CA SER A 559 -18.11 18.95 -5.12
C SER A 559 -18.28 19.05 -6.63
N HIS A 560 -18.24 17.90 -7.30
CA HIS A 560 -18.41 17.77 -8.75
C HIS A 560 -19.54 16.78 -9.04
N VAL A 561 -20.19 16.90 -10.19
CA VAL A 561 -21.22 15.96 -10.62
C VAL A 561 -20.67 15.14 -11.78
N LEU A 562 -20.54 13.83 -11.58
CA LEU A 562 -20.01 12.89 -12.55
C LEU A 562 -21.01 11.77 -12.82
N GLU A 563 -20.84 11.05 -13.93
CA GLU A 563 -21.64 9.87 -14.24
C GLU A 563 -21.12 8.65 -13.47
N ASN A 564 -22.05 7.83 -13.01
CA ASN A 564 -21.81 6.54 -12.38
C ASN A 564 -21.85 5.39 -13.39
N GLN A 565 -21.68 4.15 -12.94
CA GLN A 565 -21.68 2.98 -13.84
C GLN A 565 -23.00 2.80 -14.61
N GLU A 566 -24.12 3.28 -14.06
CA GLU A 566 -25.44 3.27 -14.70
C GLU A 566 -25.70 4.52 -15.58
N LYS A 567 -24.67 5.36 -15.80
CA LYS A 567 -24.76 6.66 -16.48
C LYS A 567 -25.70 7.67 -15.82
N LYS A 568 -26.01 7.47 -14.53
CA LYS A 568 -26.74 8.44 -13.72
C LYS A 568 -25.74 9.44 -13.14
N LYS A 569 -26.18 10.68 -13.00
CA LYS A 569 -25.40 11.72 -12.33
C LYS A 569 -25.33 11.43 -10.83
N GLU A 570 -24.14 11.49 -10.27
CA GLU A 570 -23.91 11.41 -8.83
C GLU A 570 -22.86 12.42 -8.37
N SER A 571 -22.90 12.75 -7.08
CA SER A 571 -21.96 13.67 -6.45
C SER A 571 -20.63 12.98 -6.19
N VAL A 572 -19.54 13.65 -6.55
CA VAL A 572 -18.17 13.23 -6.27
C VAL A 572 -17.45 14.38 -5.59
N LEU A 573 -16.91 14.10 -4.41
CA LEU A 573 -16.08 15.05 -3.68
C LEU A 573 -14.62 14.82 -4.04
N ILE A 574 -13.92 15.90 -4.38
CA ILE A 574 -12.47 15.93 -4.46
C ILE A 574 -12.00 16.80 -3.30
N CYS A 575 -11.45 16.14 -2.28
CA CYS A 575 -10.92 16.82 -1.11
C CYS A 575 -9.39 16.86 -1.18
N ARG A 576 -8.80 17.88 -0.56
CA ARG A 576 -7.36 18.02 -0.40
C ARG A 576 -7.01 18.31 1.05
N LYS A 577 -6.19 17.47 1.66
CA LYS A 577 -5.75 17.66 3.05
C LYS A 577 -4.84 18.88 3.15
N LYS A 578 -5.10 19.81 4.07
CA LYS A 578 -4.24 20.98 4.29
C LYS A 578 -2.89 20.56 4.85
N PHE A 579 -1.86 21.35 4.54
CA PHE A 579 -0.58 21.24 5.20
C PHE A 579 -0.51 22.24 6.35
N TRP A 580 -0.38 21.72 7.56
CA TRP A 580 -0.34 22.47 8.82
C TRP A 580 0.70 21.85 9.75
N ALA A 581 1.14 22.60 10.76
CA ALA A 581 2.06 22.15 11.81
C ALA A 581 1.63 22.75 13.16
N ILE A 582 2.02 22.08 14.25
CA ILE A 582 1.92 22.67 15.59
C ILE A 582 3.07 23.70 15.71
N LEU A 583 2.73 24.96 15.97
CA LEU A 583 3.67 26.06 16.13
C LEU A 583 4.29 26.10 17.53
#